data_AF-A0AAN1VC42-F1
#
_entry.id   AF-A0AAN1VC42-F1
#
_cell.length_a   1.000
_cell.length_b   1.000
_cell.length_c   1.000
_cell.angle_alpha   90.00
_cell.angle_beta   90.00
_cell.angle_gamma   90.00
#
_symmetry.space_group_name_H-M   'P 1'
#
loop_
_entity.id
_entity.type
_entity.pdbx_description
1 polymer ?
#
loop_
_entity_poly.entity_id
_entity_poly.type
_entity_poly.pdbx_seq_one_letter_code
_entity_poly.pdbx_strand_id
1 'polypeptide(L)'
;MKVIKPVVIGPAQLISSSVPDSDLPAYDPATDYPLGAHVLFESIIYECVQAPNKSHQPDLSPLYWAAAGPTNKWLMFDSEVSTQTVAPSPLAVVVKPGITNSLALLELGGSHLSVVGRDGPAGPIIYEHSRLLEGSIVSNWFEYFFEPFIPLSEVVLTDIPAYGSLHLEVTISAPGADAACGAMICGTAYEVGEVEYGGSAGIIDYSRKETSATGVTTFRRRRFSRRMSHRLWVDSARFNAVYRLLSGLRATPCVWIGTDAQGYGPLTIFGFYRDFSLEIAYPLVSFCSLEIEGLT
;
A
#
# COMPACT_ATOMS: atom_id res chain seq x y z
N MET A 1 -11.15 -14.63 -4.55
CA MET A 1 -10.45 -13.73 -3.62
C MET A 1 -9.05 -14.26 -3.36
N LYS A 2 -8.08 -13.37 -3.46
CA LYS A 2 -6.66 -13.63 -3.18
C LYS A 2 -6.20 -12.72 -2.05
N VAL A 3 -5.15 -13.14 -1.36
CA VAL A 3 -4.42 -12.35 -0.37
C VAL A 3 -2.95 -12.37 -0.71
N ILE A 4 -2.32 -11.20 -0.77
CA ILE A 4 -0.87 -11.06 -0.89
C ILE A 4 -0.30 -10.89 0.51
N LYS A 5 0.47 -11.90 0.94
CA LYS A 5 1.30 -11.79 2.13
C LYS A 5 2.55 -10.97 1.77
N PRO A 6 2.75 -9.78 2.36
CA PRO A 6 3.83 -8.90 1.96
C PRO A 6 5.19 -9.42 2.41
N VAL A 7 6.22 -9.06 1.65
CA VAL A 7 7.62 -9.10 2.05
C VAL A 7 8.06 -7.68 2.34
N VAL A 8 8.66 -7.46 3.50
CA VAL A 8 9.15 -6.14 3.92
C VAL A 8 10.30 -5.72 2.99
N ILE A 9 10.16 -4.55 2.37
CA ILE A 9 11.21 -3.92 1.57
C ILE A 9 11.99 -2.97 2.46
N GLY A 10 13.17 -3.40 2.91
CA GLY A 10 14.10 -2.57 3.67
C GLY A 10 15.30 -2.09 2.84
N PRO A 11 16.28 -1.44 3.48
CA PRO A 11 17.50 -0.94 2.84
C PRO A 11 18.27 -2.00 2.03
N ALA A 12 18.22 -3.27 2.44
CA ALA A 12 18.89 -4.36 1.73
C ALA A 12 18.16 -4.82 0.46
N GLN A 13 16.84 -4.62 0.40
CA GLN A 13 15.99 -5.00 -0.72
C GLN A 13 15.86 -3.87 -1.75
N LEU A 14 16.01 -2.61 -1.35
CA LEU A 14 15.98 -1.47 -2.27
C LEU A 14 17.34 -1.30 -2.98
N ILE A 15 17.37 -1.55 -4.29
CA ILE A 15 18.60 -1.48 -5.09
C ILE A 15 18.85 -0.06 -5.61
N SER A 16 17.81 0.60 -6.13
CA SER A 16 17.89 1.99 -6.59
C SER A 16 16.51 2.66 -6.54
N SER A 17 16.51 3.99 -6.46
CA SER A 17 15.32 4.83 -6.57
C SER A 17 15.72 6.16 -7.23
N SER A 18 14.86 6.71 -8.08
CA SER A 18 15.03 8.05 -8.66
C SER A 18 14.77 9.16 -7.65
N VAL A 19 14.11 8.85 -6.52
CA VAL A 19 13.85 9.81 -5.44
C VAL A 19 15.09 9.91 -4.55
N PRO A 20 15.66 11.12 -4.37
CA PRO A 20 16.75 11.32 -3.45
C PRO A 20 16.29 11.02 -2.02
N ASP A 21 17.24 10.61 -1.16
CA ASP A 21 16.94 10.58 0.26
C ASP A 21 16.83 12.01 0.80
N SER A 22 16.19 12.19 1.95
CA SER A 22 15.93 13.53 2.50
C SER A 22 17.23 14.31 2.73
N ASP A 23 17.24 15.61 2.37
CA ASP A 23 18.35 16.55 2.62
C ASP A 23 18.47 16.95 4.11
N LEU A 24 17.70 16.31 5.00
CA LEU A 24 17.76 16.58 6.43
C LEU A 24 19.12 16.18 7.02
N PRO A 25 19.67 16.98 7.94
CA PRO A 25 20.92 16.64 8.59
C PRO A 25 20.77 15.36 9.39
N ALA A 26 21.77 14.47 9.29
CA ALA A 26 21.86 13.32 10.16
C ALA A 26 21.99 13.78 11.63
N TYR A 27 21.43 13.00 12.55
CA TYR A 27 21.59 13.25 13.98
C TYR A 27 23.07 13.28 14.37
N ASP A 28 23.48 14.35 15.05
CA ASP A 28 24.82 14.55 15.58
C ASP A 28 24.71 14.74 17.12
N PRO A 29 25.31 13.84 17.93
CA PRO A 29 25.25 13.94 19.38
C PRO A 29 25.91 15.20 19.96
N ALA A 30 26.76 15.90 19.20
CA ALA A 30 27.40 17.13 19.63
C ALA A 30 26.49 18.37 19.50
N THR A 31 25.44 18.28 18.69
CA THR A 31 24.52 19.39 18.39
C THR A 31 23.42 19.49 19.47
N ASP A 32 23.07 20.72 19.85
CA ASP A 32 21.89 20.99 20.69
C ASP A 32 20.74 21.40 19.78
N TYR A 33 19.68 20.60 19.77
CA TYR A 33 18.57 20.76 18.85
C TYR A 33 17.47 21.62 19.46
N PRO A 34 17.05 22.72 18.80
CA PRO A 34 15.91 23.50 19.25
C PRO A 34 14.60 22.72 19.07
N LEU A 35 13.56 23.15 19.77
CA LEU A 35 12.20 22.62 19.62
C LEU A 35 11.75 22.74 18.15
N GLY A 36 11.22 21.65 17.57
CA GLY A 36 10.77 21.55 16.18
C GLY A 36 11.88 21.26 15.15
N ALA A 37 13.14 21.06 15.59
CA ALA A 37 14.21 20.64 14.69
C ALA A 37 13.98 19.21 14.16
N HIS A 38 14.24 19.01 12.87
CA HIS A 38 14.12 17.70 12.23
C HIS A 38 15.50 17.12 11.94
N VAL A 39 15.71 15.85 12.29
CA VAL A 39 16.95 15.11 12.03
C VAL A 39 16.65 13.76 11.40
N LEU A 40 17.60 13.27 10.61
CA LEU A 40 17.55 11.92 10.06
C LEU A 40 18.32 10.95 10.99
N PHE A 41 17.68 9.86 11.41
CA PHE A 41 18.33 8.75 12.09
C PHE A 41 17.77 7.43 11.56
N GLU A 42 18.64 6.56 11.05
CA GLU A 42 18.26 5.25 10.47
C GLU A 42 17.12 5.33 9.42
N SER A 43 17.16 6.34 8.53
CA SER A 43 16.13 6.59 7.50
C SER A 43 14.73 6.97 8.03
N ILE A 44 14.62 7.29 9.32
CA ILE A 44 13.43 7.86 9.94
C ILE A 44 13.70 9.33 10.26
N ILE A 45 12.72 10.19 9.99
CA ILE A 45 12.76 11.60 10.37
C ILE A 45 12.25 11.70 11.81
N TYR A 46 13.04 12.34 12.67
CA TYR A 46 12.67 12.65 14.04
C TYR A 46 12.53 14.15 14.23
N GLU A 47 11.47 14.57 14.91
CA GLU A 47 11.22 15.95 15.33
C GLU A 47 11.56 16.11 16.83
N CYS A 48 12.34 17.14 17.16
CA CYS A 48 12.65 17.49 18.54
C CYS A 48 11.41 18.09 19.23
N VAL A 49 10.87 17.39 20.23
CA VAL A 49 9.66 17.80 20.97
C VAL A 49 9.94 18.48 22.31
N GLN A 50 11.19 18.47 22.76
CA GLN A 50 11.58 19.11 24.01
C GLN A 50 12.99 19.68 23.90
N ALA A 51 13.22 20.89 24.41
CA ALA A 51 14.53 21.54 24.47
C ALA A 51 14.91 21.87 25.93
N PRO A 52 16.21 21.94 26.29
CA PRO A 52 17.38 21.68 25.44
C PRO A 52 17.54 20.18 25.14
N ASN A 53 18.01 19.86 23.93
CA ASN A 53 18.12 18.50 23.43
C ASN A 53 19.50 18.25 22.86
N LYS A 54 20.42 17.90 23.75
CA LYS A 54 21.81 17.58 23.42
C LYS A 54 22.11 16.15 23.82
N SER A 55 22.79 15.41 22.94
CA SER A 55 23.24 14.03 23.16
C SER A 55 22.14 12.98 23.43
N HIS A 56 20.85 13.33 23.32
CA HIS A 56 19.78 12.35 23.41
C HIS A 56 19.56 11.71 22.03
N GLN A 57 19.81 10.40 21.95
CA GLN A 57 19.66 9.65 20.70
C GLN A 57 18.17 9.51 20.31
N PRO A 58 17.79 9.71 19.03
CA PRO A 58 16.38 9.77 18.64
C PRO A 58 15.53 8.52 18.90
N ASP A 59 16.06 7.33 18.66
CA ASP A 59 15.39 6.03 18.86
C ASP A 59 15.22 5.64 20.35
N LEU A 60 16.15 6.07 21.21
CA LEU A 60 16.16 5.72 22.64
C LEU A 60 15.51 6.78 23.53
N SER A 61 15.22 7.97 23.01
CA SER A 61 14.80 9.14 23.81
C SER A 61 13.44 9.69 23.36
N PRO A 62 12.34 8.92 23.51
CA PRO A 62 11.00 9.31 23.03
C PRO A 62 10.41 10.55 23.72
N LEU A 63 10.99 10.98 24.85
CA LEU A 63 10.61 12.22 25.52
C LEU A 63 11.12 13.48 24.79
N TYR A 64 12.23 13.34 24.06
CA TYR A 64 12.91 14.44 23.37
C TYR A 64 12.68 14.41 21.86
N TRP A 65 12.44 13.22 21.30
CA TRP A 65 12.26 13.01 19.88
C TRP A 65 10.94 12.29 19.60
N ALA A 66 10.13 12.87 18.73
CA ALA A 66 8.99 12.20 18.13
C ALA A 66 9.35 11.73 16.72
N ALA A 67 9.03 10.49 16.38
CA ALA A 67 9.17 10.01 15.01
C ALA A 67 8.13 10.73 14.12
N ALA A 68 8.60 11.55 13.18
CA ALA A 68 7.77 12.30 12.25
C ALA A 68 7.37 11.49 11.01
N GLY A 69 8.05 10.36 10.75
CA GLY A 69 7.74 9.42 9.68
C GLY A 69 8.96 9.04 8.82
N PRO A 70 8.77 8.19 7.80
CA PRO A 70 9.82 7.86 6.83
C PRO A 70 10.17 9.07 5.94
N THR A 71 11.34 9.04 5.29
CA THR A 71 11.65 10.02 4.24
C THR A 71 10.76 9.82 3.01
N ASN A 72 10.62 10.86 2.16
CA ASN A 72 9.80 10.80 0.94
C ASN A 72 10.07 9.55 0.10
N LYS A 73 11.33 9.13 -0.02
CA LYS A 73 11.76 7.92 -0.74
C LYS A 73 11.18 6.61 -0.18
N TRP A 74 10.94 6.56 1.13
CA TRP A 74 10.48 5.37 1.84
C TRP A 74 8.97 5.33 2.09
N LEU A 75 8.24 6.42 1.85
CA LEU A 75 6.78 6.48 2.04
C LEU A 75 6.04 5.38 1.27
N MET A 76 6.43 5.08 0.02
CA MET A 76 5.84 3.99 -0.77
C MET A 76 6.05 2.58 -0.19
N PHE A 77 6.93 2.41 0.81
CA PHE A 77 7.23 1.11 1.44
C PHE A 77 6.78 1.04 2.90
N ASP A 78 6.14 2.09 3.42
CA ASP A 78 5.67 2.11 4.79
C ASP A 78 4.38 1.28 4.94
N SER A 79 3.85 1.23 6.16
CA SER A 79 2.59 0.54 6.46
C SER A 79 1.36 1.47 6.41
N GLU A 80 1.53 2.75 6.08
CA GLU A 80 0.44 3.72 5.99
C GLU A 80 -0.03 3.85 4.54
N VAL A 81 -1.34 3.89 4.29
CA VAL A 81 -1.86 4.04 2.92
C VAL A 81 -2.00 5.52 2.54
N SER A 82 -2.06 6.42 3.51
CA SER A 82 -2.26 7.86 3.26
C SER A 82 -0.98 8.64 2.94
N THR A 83 0.19 8.03 3.12
CA THR A 83 1.49 8.61 2.75
C THR A 83 1.81 8.25 1.30
N GLN A 84 2.55 9.12 0.60
CA GLN A 84 2.91 8.88 -0.80
C GLN A 84 4.33 9.37 -1.07
N THR A 85 5.12 8.54 -1.74
CA THR A 85 6.35 8.98 -2.39
C THR A 85 5.99 9.78 -3.62
N VAL A 86 6.37 11.05 -3.65
CA VAL A 86 6.11 11.97 -4.78
C VAL A 86 7.43 12.44 -5.38
N ALA A 87 7.56 12.36 -6.71
CA ALA A 87 8.76 12.83 -7.41
C ALA A 87 8.44 13.31 -8.83
N PRO A 88 9.28 14.19 -9.41
CA PRO A 88 9.18 14.55 -10.81
C PRO A 88 9.24 13.31 -11.70
N SER A 89 8.39 13.26 -12.72
CA SER A 89 8.34 12.12 -13.63
C SER A 89 9.68 11.91 -14.39
N PRO A 90 10.18 10.67 -14.51
CA PRO A 90 9.60 9.42 -13.99
C PRO A 90 10.02 9.08 -12.56
N LEU A 91 9.07 8.51 -11.79
CA LEU A 91 9.36 7.81 -10.54
C LEU A 91 9.78 6.38 -10.87
N ALA A 92 11.07 6.06 -10.71
CA ALA A 92 11.65 4.77 -11.06
C ALA A 92 12.33 4.13 -9.86
N VAL A 93 11.99 2.88 -9.55
CA VAL A 93 12.49 2.17 -8.38
C VAL A 93 12.83 0.73 -8.74
N VAL A 94 13.99 0.25 -8.28
CA VAL A 94 14.42 -1.15 -8.45
C VAL A 94 14.50 -1.82 -7.08
N VAL A 95 13.74 -2.90 -6.91
CA VAL A 95 13.74 -3.70 -5.68
C VAL A 95 14.10 -5.15 -5.95
N LYS A 96 14.72 -5.77 -4.96
CA LYS A 96 15.02 -7.20 -4.88
C LYS A 96 14.28 -7.82 -3.69
N PRO A 97 12.99 -8.15 -3.84
CA PRO A 97 12.16 -8.67 -2.75
C PRO A 97 12.49 -10.14 -2.40
N GLY A 98 13.23 -10.84 -3.24
CA GLY A 98 13.43 -12.29 -3.12
C GLY A 98 12.28 -13.06 -3.80
N ILE A 99 11.99 -14.27 -3.30
CA ILE A 99 10.99 -15.16 -3.90
C ILE A 99 9.58 -14.57 -3.68
N THR A 100 9.08 -13.87 -4.68
CA THR A 100 7.75 -13.26 -4.71
C THR A 100 7.08 -13.51 -6.05
N ASN A 101 5.76 -13.64 -6.06
CA ASN A 101 4.97 -13.87 -7.27
C ASN A 101 3.91 -12.79 -7.52
N SER A 102 3.92 -11.73 -6.70
CA SER A 102 2.93 -10.68 -6.77
C SER A 102 3.49 -9.33 -6.38
N LEU A 103 2.91 -8.29 -6.99
CA LEU A 103 3.18 -6.89 -6.78
C LEU A 103 1.85 -6.15 -6.73
N ALA A 104 1.60 -5.41 -5.67
CA ALA A 104 0.49 -4.47 -5.56
C ALA A 104 1.02 -3.05 -5.47
N LEU A 105 0.46 -2.17 -6.29
CA LEU A 105 0.73 -0.75 -6.33
C LEU A 105 -0.57 -0.02 -6.04
N LEU A 106 -0.60 0.76 -4.96
CA LEU A 106 -1.78 1.47 -4.48
C LEU A 106 -1.51 2.97 -4.42
N GLU A 107 -2.59 3.74 -4.56
CA GLU A 107 -2.56 5.21 -4.57
C GLU A 107 -1.54 5.75 -5.58
N LEU A 108 -1.54 5.17 -6.78
CA LEU A 108 -0.72 5.58 -7.92
C LEU A 108 -1.17 6.94 -8.44
N GLY A 109 -0.21 7.85 -8.60
CA GLY A 109 -0.35 9.10 -9.33
C GLY A 109 0.52 9.08 -10.58
N GLY A 110 -0.10 9.05 -11.75
CA GLY A 110 0.60 9.14 -13.02
C GLY A 110 -0.29 8.74 -14.19
N SER A 111 0.29 8.70 -15.40
CA SER A 111 -0.42 8.34 -16.62
C SER A 111 -0.06 6.93 -17.12
N HIS A 112 1.15 6.45 -16.81
CA HIS A 112 1.64 5.17 -17.32
C HIS A 112 2.47 4.43 -16.29
N LEU A 113 2.25 3.13 -16.17
CA LEU A 113 3.00 2.19 -15.35
C LEU A 113 3.74 1.19 -16.24
N SER A 114 5.02 1.01 -15.98
CA SER A 114 5.85 -0.06 -16.54
C SER A 114 6.49 -0.85 -15.40
N VAL A 115 6.39 -2.18 -15.48
CA VAL A 115 6.99 -3.12 -14.53
C VAL A 115 7.81 -4.14 -15.32
N VAL A 116 9.11 -4.21 -15.03
CA VAL A 116 10.05 -5.12 -15.66
C VAL A 116 10.70 -5.98 -14.59
N GLY A 117 10.51 -7.30 -14.67
CA GLY A 117 11.18 -8.27 -13.83
C GLY A 117 12.37 -8.90 -14.55
N ARG A 118 13.55 -8.86 -13.93
CA ARG A 118 14.79 -9.46 -14.44
C ARG A 118 15.32 -10.55 -13.51
N ASP A 119 15.97 -11.55 -14.09
CA ASP A 119 16.72 -12.57 -13.36
C ASP A 119 18.13 -12.06 -13.01
N GLY A 120 18.25 -11.32 -11.91
CA GLY A 120 19.48 -10.61 -11.55
C GLY A 120 19.55 -9.18 -12.13
N PRO A 121 20.50 -8.35 -11.65
CA PRO A 121 20.54 -6.92 -11.97
C PRO A 121 20.80 -6.61 -13.45
N ALA A 122 21.44 -7.52 -14.18
CA ALA A 122 21.72 -7.40 -15.61
C ALA A 122 21.30 -8.65 -16.41
N GLY A 123 20.39 -9.45 -15.85
CA GLY A 123 19.92 -10.67 -16.48
C GLY A 123 18.83 -10.45 -17.53
N PRO A 124 18.35 -11.55 -18.13
CA PRO A 124 17.24 -11.51 -19.08
C PRO A 124 15.97 -10.99 -18.40
N ILE A 125 15.12 -10.35 -19.20
CA ILE A 125 13.76 -10.00 -18.78
C ILE A 125 12.94 -11.28 -18.72
N ILE A 126 12.37 -11.54 -17.55
CA ILE A 126 11.52 -12.71 -17.28
C ILE A 126 10.05 -12.32 -17.12
N TYR A 127 9.78 -11.02 -16.91
CA TYR A 127 8.44 -10.48 -16.78
C TYR A 127 8.42 -9.05 -17.30
N GLU A 128 7.39 -8.71 -18.05
CA GLU A 128 7.16 -7.36 -18.54
C GLU A 128 5.67 -7.08 -18.51
N HIS A 129 5.30 -5.97 -17.88
CA HIS A 129 3.93 -5.50 -17.81
C HIS A 129 3.91 -3.98 -18.01
N SER A 130 3.01 -3.52 -18.87
CA SER A 130 2.82 -2.11 -19.13
C SER A 130 1.33 -1.80 -19.16
N ARG A 131 0.93 -0.71 -18.50
CA ARG A 131 -0.47 -0.32 -18.36
C ARG A 131 -0.63 1.20 -18.30
N LEU A 132 -1.62 1.70 -19.02
CA LEU A 132 -2.09 3.08 -18.87
C LEU A 132 -2.91 3.19 -17.59
N LEU A 133 -2.64 4.22 -16.79
CA LEU A 133 -3.35 4.48 -15.53
C LEU A 133 -4.63 5.28 -15.79
N GLU A 134 -5.48 4.76 -16.67
CA GLU A 134 -6.76 5.34 -17.07
C GLU A 134 -7.92 4.50 -16.54
N GLY A 135 -8.78 5.14 -15.74
CA GLY A 135 -9.99 4.55 -15.16
C GLY A 135 -11.29 5.17 -15.67
N SER A 136 -11.23 6.12 -16.60
CA SER A 136 -12.39 6.83 -17.15
C SER A 136 -13.33 5.85 -17.88
N ILE A 137 -14.61 5.84 -17.50
CA ILE A 137 -15.65 5.13 -18.23
C ILE A 137 -16.40 6.16 -19.06
N VAL A 138 -16.19 6.14 -20.38
CA VAL A 138 -16.87 7.05 -21.31
C VAL A 138 -18.00 6.30 -22.01
N SER A 139 -19.23 6.67 -21.72
CA SER A 139 -20.44 6.02 -22.24
C SER A 139 -21.16 6.83 -23.31
N ASN A 140 -20.88 8.13 -23.41
CA ASN A 140 -21.50 9.02 -24.39
C ASN A 140 -20.56 10.14 -24.85
N TRP A 141 -20.99 10.85 -25.91
CA TRP A 141 -20.23 11.94 -26.50
C TRP A 141 -19.94 13.09 -25.51
N PHE A 142 -20.88 13.42 -24.61
CA PHE A 142 -20.67 14.51 -23.65
C PHE A 142 -19.55 14.15 -22.66
N GLU A 143 -19.57 12.93 -22.10
CA GLU A 143 -18.53 12.44 -21.21
C GLU A 143 -17.16 12.45 -21.89
N TYR A 144 -17.08 12.06 -23.17
CA TYR A 144 -15.83 12.09 -23.92
C TYR A 144 -15.20 13.49 -24.01
N PHE A 145 -16.03 14.52 -24.18
CA PHE A 145 -15.55 15.90 -24.38
C PHE A 145 -15.39 16.70 -23.09
N PHE A 146 -16.14 16.38 -22.04
CA PHE A 146 -16.28 17.27 -20.88
C PHE A 146 -15.98 16.64 -19.52
N GLU A 147 -15.97 15.30 -19.37
CA GLU A 147 -15.58 14.70 -18.10
C GLU A 147 -14.06 14.79 -17.90
N PRO A 148 -13.59 15.14 -16.69
CA PRO A 148 -12.19 15.03 -16.36
C PRO A 148 -11.74 13.57 -16.38
N PHE A 149 -10.50 13.37 -16.80
CA PHE A 149 -9.85 12.06 -16.74
C PHE A 149 -9.80 11.53 -15.31
N ILE A 150 -10.23 10.28 -15.11
CA ILE A 150 -10.15 9.59 -13.83
C ILE A 150 -8.91 8.70 -13.85
N PRO A 151 -7.87 9.01 -13.06
CA PRO A 151 -6.68 8.17 -12.99
C PRO A 151 -7.01 6.85 -12.30
N LEU A 152 -6.39 5.77 -12.78
CA LEU A 152 -6.41 4.48 -12.10
C LEU A 152 -5.35 4.50 -10.99
N SER A 153 -5.79 4.48 -9.74
CA SER A 153 -4.92 4.54 -8.56
C SER A 153 -4.36 3.19 -8.11
N GLU A 154 -4.84 2.07 -8.67
CA GLU A 154 -4.54 0.73 -8.15
C GLU A 154 -4.20 -0.25 -9.29
N VAL A 155 -3.05 -0.90 -9.17
CA VAL A 155 -2.65 -1.99 -10.06
C VAL A 155 -2.10 -3.14 -9.24
N VAL A 156 -2.62 -4.33 -9.47
CA VAL A 156 -2.13 -5.55 -8.83
C VAL A 156 -1.78 -6.59 -9.88
N LEU A 157 -0.58 -7.16 -9.74
CA LEU A 157 -0.01 -8.19 -10.58
C LEU A 157 0.20 -9.43 -9.71
N THR A 158 -0.38 -10.57 -10.10
CA THR A 158 -0.26 -11.84 -9.37
C THR A 158 0.36 -12.97 -10.18
N ASP A 159 0.93 -12.63 -11.33
CA ASP A 159 1.48 -13.53 -12.35
C ASP A 159 3.00 -13.39 -12.51
N ILE A 160 3.66 -12.76 -11.54
CA ILE A 160 5.11 -12.57 -11.57
C ILE A 160 5.80 -13.93 -11.33
N PRO A 161 6.76 -14.34 -12.18
CA PRO A 161 7.52 -15.56 -11.95
C PRO A 161 8.36 -15.49 -10.67
N ALA A 162 8.22 -16.50 -9.80
CA ALA A 162 8.88 -16.53 -8.50
C ALA A 162 10.36 -16.95 -8.58
N TYR A 163 11.27 -15.97 -8.68
CA TYR A 163 12.72 -16.19 -8.68
C TYR A 163 13.37 -15.56 -7.45
N GLY A 164 14.34 -16.25 -6.82
CA GLY A 164 15.09 -15.68 -5.69
C GLY A 164 16.00 -14.51 -6.08
N SER A 165 16.40 -14.46 -7.35
CA SER A 165 17.18 -13.41 -7.99
C SER A 165 16.33 -12.33 -8.67
N LEU A 166 15.01 -12.33 -8.47
CA LEU A 166 14.09 -11.36 -9.08
C LEU A 166 14.47 -9.92 -8.72
N HIS A 167 14.75 -9.10 -9.73
CA HIS A 167 14.85 -7.65 -9.63
C HIS A 167 13.64 -7.05 -10.34
N LEU A 168 12.79 -6.34 -9.60
CA LEU A 168 11.63 -5.65 -10.13
C LEU A 168 11.97 -4.18 -10.31
N GLU A 169 11.97 -3.73 -11.55
CA GLU A 169 12.04 -2.34 -11.96
C GLU A 169 10.62 -1.83 -12.18
N VAL A 170 10.20 -0.87 -11.37
CA VAL A 170 8.89 -0.23 -11.45
C VAL A 170 9.10 1.23 -11.83
N THR A 171 8.48 1.63 -12.94
CA THR A 171 8.56 3.00 -13.47
C THR A 171 7.15 3.55 -13.65
N ILE A 172 6.87 4.66 -12.95
CA ILE A 172 5.63 5.42 -13.05
C ILE A 172 5.95 6.74 -13.76
N SER A 173 5.28 6.97 -14.87
CA SER A 173 5.47 8.15 -15.71
C SER A 173 4.24 9.04 -15.64
N ALA A 174 4.47 10.34 -15.50
CA ALA A 174 3.47 11.40 -15.47
C ALA A 174 4.01 12.63 -16.24
N PRO A 175 4.01 12.63 -17.58
CA PRO A 175 4.60 13.72 -18.34
C PRO A 175 3.94 15.08 -17.99
N GLY A 176 4.75 16.04 -17.54
CA GLY A 176 4.27 17.37 -17.15
C GLY A 176 3.64 17.47 -15.76
N ALA A 177 3.70 16.41 -14.95
CA ALA A 177 3.26 16.38 -13.55
C ALA A 177 4.22 15.55 -12.68
N ASP A 178 3.98 15.55 -11.37
CA ASP A 178 4.69 14.66 -10.46
C ASP A 178 4.07 13.25 -10.52
N ALA A 179 4.93 12.24 -10.47
CA ALA A 179 4.53 10.85 -10.28
C ALA A 179 4.48 10.53 -8.78
N ALA A 180 3.48 9.76 -8.37
CA ALA A 180 3.26 9.39 -6.98
C ALA A 180 2.98 7.90 -6.81
N CYS A 181 3.37 7.34 -5.67
CA CYS A 181 3.04 5.98 -5.26
C CYS A 181 2.82 5.94 -3.74
N GLY A 182 1.66 5.47 -3.29
CA GLY A 182 1.36 5.36 -1.87
C GLY A 182 1.85 4.06 -1.24
N ALA A 183 1.62 2.92 -1.90
CA ALA A 183 2.13 1.65 -1.39
C ALA A 183 2.59 0.74 -2.53
N MET A 184 3.83 0.28 -2.45
CA MET A 184 4.44 -0.73 -3.31
C MET A 184 4.72 -1.99 -2.49
N ILE A 185 3.88 -3.00 -2.68
CA ILE A 185 3.86 -4.19 -1.85
C ILE A 185 4.20 -5.40 -2.72
N CYS A 186 5.41 -5.92 -2.55
CA CYS A 186 5.83 -7.19 -3.11
C CYS A 186 5.47 -8.33 -2.15
N GLY A 187 5.07 -9.49 -2.67
CA GLY A 187 4.71 -10.59 -1.78
C GLY A 187 4.39 -11.91 -2.45
N THR A 188 3.86 -12.82 -1.65
CA THR A 188 3.32 -14.09 -2.12
C THR A 188 1.79 -14.04 -2.13
N ALA A 189 1.19 -14.17 -3.31
CA ALA A 189 -0.25 -14.29 -3.48
C ALA A 189 -0.71 -15.72 -3.15
N TYR A 190 -1.70 -15.81 -2.26
CA TYR A 190 -2.43 -17.02 -1.92
C TYR A 190 -3.89 -16.87 -2.29
N GLU A 191 -4.47 -17.91 -2.84
CA GLU A 191 -5.91 -17.96 -3.10
C GLU A 191 -6.65 -18.45 -1.85
N VAL A 192 -7.66 -17.69 -1.44
CA VAL A 192 -8.46 -17.96 -0.23
C VAL A 192 -9.72 -18.76 -0.58
N GLY A 193 -10.40 -18.39 -1.66
CA GLY A 193 -11.64 -19.00 -2.13
C GLY A 193 -12.32 -18.17 -3.21
N GLU A 194 -13.42 -18.67 -3.76
CA GLU A 194 -14.19 -17.99 -4.80
C GLU A 194 -15.19 -17.00 -4.17
N VAL A 195 -15.28 -15.77 -4.69
CA VAL A 195 -16.16 -14.75 -4.12
C VAL A 195 -17.60 -14.99 -4.55
N GLU A 196 -18.53 -14.98 -3.61
CA GLU A 196 -19.96 -14.97 -3.92
C GLU A 196 -20.42 -13.57 -4.34
N TYR A 197 -21.41 -13.51 -5.24
CA TYR A 197 -22.10 -12.27 -5.57
C TYR A 197 -22.76 -11.64 -4.33
N GLY A 198 -22.90 -10.31 -4.32
CA GLY A 198 -23.48 -9.58 -3.20
C GLY A 198 -22.48 -9.08 -2.15
N GLY A 199 -21.18 -9.15 -2.45
CA GLY A 199 -20.15 -8.48 -1.66
C GLY A 199 -20.31 -6.97 -1.63
N SER A 200 -19.85 -6.34 -0.55
CA SER A 200 -19.97 -4.89 -0.33
C SER A 200 -18.60 -4.22 -0.20
N ALA A 201 -18.45 -3.07 -0.85
CA ALA A 201 -17.36 -2.11 -0.61
C ALA A 201 -17.90 -0.88 0.10
N GLY A 202 -17.12 -0.30 1.01
CA GLY A 202 -17.47 0.93 1.72
C GLY A 202 -16.26 1.61 2.33
N ILE A 203 -16.53 2.69 3.08
CA ILE A 203 -15.51 3.43 3.83
C ILE A 203 -15.96 3.61 5.29
N ILE A 204 -14.99 3.70 6.19
CA ILE A 204 -15.16 4.15 7.56
C ILE A 204 -14.54 5.55 7.64
N ASP A 205 -15.39 6.57 7.76
CA ASP A 205 -14.95 7.96 7.87
C ASP A 205 -14.75 8.33 9.36
N TYR A 206 -13.53 8.73 9.72
CA TYR A 206 -13.19 9.13 11.08
C TYR A 206 -13.47 10.62 11.35
N SER A 207 -14.03 11.36 10.38
CA SER A 207 -14.34 12.78 10.48
C SER A 207 -15.33 13.11 11.60
N ARG A 208 -15.14 14.25 12.27
CA ARG A 208 -16.09 14.74 13.29
C ARG A 208 -16.99 15.82 12.72
N LYS A 209 -18.28 15.70 13.01
CA LYS A 209 -19.31 16.71 12.73
C LYS A 209 -19.71 17.30 14.07
N GLU A 210 -19.44 18.59 14.26
CA GLU A 210 -19.67 19.27 15.53
C GLU A 210 -20.63 20.45 15.29
N THR A 211 -21.79 20.40 15.94
CA THR A 211 -22.81 21.46 15.86
C THR A 211 -22.72 22.34 17.12
N SER A 212 -22.47 23.63 16.93
CA SER A 212 -22.41 24.60 18.02
C SER A 212 -23.78 24.81 18.67
N ALA A 213 -23.80 25.37 19.88
CA ALA A 213 -25.04 25.77 20.57
C ALA A 213 -25.89 26.79 19.78
N THR A 214 -25.30 27.49 18.81
CA THR A 214 -25.97 28.42 17.90
C THR A 214 -26.49 27.76 16.62
N GLY A 215 -26.33 26.45 16.47
CA GLY A 215 -26.84 25.67 15.33
C GLY A 215 -25.89 25.59 14.12
N VAL A 216 -24.66 26.11 14.21
CA VAL A 216 -23.67 26.02 13.12
C VAL A 216 -22.98 24.66 13.18
N THR A 217 -23.09 23.88 12.11
CA THR A 217 -22.40 22.59 12.00
C THR A 217 -21.05 22.77 11.30
N THR A 218 -19.98 22.42 11.99
CA THR A 218 -18.61 22.42 11.48
C THR A 218 -18.15 20.99 11.19
N PHE A 219 -17.44 20.82 10.09
CA PHE A 219 -16.91 19.53 9.65
C PHE A 219 -15.40 19.53 9.81
N ARG A 220 -14.89 18.69 10.72
CA ARG A 220 -13.46 18.41 10.83
C ARG A 220 -13.18 17.11 10.10
N ARG A 221 -12.79 17.22 8.83
CA ARG A 221 -12.41 16.07 7.99
C ARG A 221 -11.18 15.38 8.59
N ARG A 222 -11.23 14.07 8.73
CA ARG A 222 -10.11 13.21 9.16
C ARG A 222 -9.82 12.16 8.08
N ARG A 223 -8.86 11.28 8.35
CA ARG A 223 -8.59 10.11 7.50
C ARG A 223 -9.82 9.19 7.45
N PHE A 224 -9.84 8.29 6.47
CA PHE A 224 -10.84 7.24 6.35
C PHE A 224 -10.14 5.92 6.03
N SER A 225 -10.73 4.79 6.41
CA SER A 225 -10.28 3.47 5.96
C SER A 225 -11.29 2.86 4.98
N ARG A 226 -10.80 2.10 4.01
CA ARG A 226 -11.67 1.30 3.12
C ARG A 226 -12.12 0.03 3.85
N ARG A 227 -13.32 -0.43 3.58
CA ARG A 227 -13.86 -1.69 4.11
C ARG A 227 -14.40 -2.53 2.97
N MET A 228 -14.18 -3.83 3.04
CA MET A 228 -14.94 -4.79 2.26
C MET A 228 -15.44 -5.96 3.09
N SER A 229 -16.58 -6.51 2.68
CA SER A 229 -17.18 -7.70 3.27
C SER A 229 -17.63 -8.64 2.18
N HIS A 230 -17.15 -9.88 2.24
CA HIS A 230 -17.45 -10.92 1.25
C HIS A 230 -17.67 -12.26 1.94
N ARG A 231 -18.58 -13.06 1.35
CA ARG A 231 -18.64 -14.50 1.60
C ARG A 231 -17.94 -15.23 0.45
N LEU A 232 -17.15 -16.22 0.79
CA LEU A 232 -16.35 -17.01 -0.14
C LEU A 232 -16.80 -18.47 -0.11
N TRP A 233 -16.79 -19.11 -1.28
CA TRP A 233 -16.86 -20.55 -1.42
C TRP A 233 -15.45 -21.13 -1.26
N VAL A 234 -15.30 -22.08 -0.33
CA VAL A 234 -14.04 -22.77 -0.05
C VAL A 234 -14.25 -24.26 -0.21
N ASP A 235 -13.47 -24.90 -1.08
CA ASP A 235 -13.44 -26.35 -1.18
C ASP A 235 -13.05 -26.96 0.18
N SER A 236 -13.79 -27.97 0.62
CA SER A 236 -13.54 -28.64 1.90
C SER A 236 -12.14 -29.25 1.99
N ALA A 237 -11.51 -29.63 0.86
CA ALA A 237 -10.12 -30.06 0.82
C ALA A 237 -9.13 -28.95 1.23
N ARG A 238 -9.49 -27.68 0.98
CA ARG A 238 -8.68 -26.50 1.33
C ARG A 238 -9.02 -25.91 2.69
N PHE A 239 -10.09 -26.35 3.36
CA PHE A 239 -10.55 -25.81 4.64
C PHE A 239 -9.41 -25.61 5.65
N ASN A 240 -8.64 -26.67 5.92
CA ASN A 240 -7.54 -26.63 6.88
C ASN A 240 -6.39 -25.73 6.43
N ALA A 241 -6.15 -25.61 5.12
CA ALA A 241 -5.11 -24.74 4.57
C ALA A 241 -5.51 -23.27 4.67
N VAL A 242 -6.78 -22.94 4.35
CA VAL A 242 -7.34 -21.59 4.46
C VAL A 242 -7.39 -21.15 5.92
N TYR A 243 -7.83 -22.01 6.85
CA TYR A 243 -7.81 -21.71 8.27
C TYR A 243 -6.38 -21.42 8.78
N ARG A 244 -5.40 -22.24 8.40
CA ARG A 244 -3.98 -22.02 8.76
C ARG A 244 -3.40 -20.75 8.14
N LEU A 245 -3.75 -20.46 6.89
CA LEU A 245 -3.35 -19.23 6.21
C LEU A 245 -3.89 -18.01 6.96
N LEU A 246 -5.21 -17.92 7.15
CA LEU A 246 -5.84 -16.75 7.79
C LEU A 246 -5.39 -16.57 9.24
N SER A 247 -5.32 -17.65 10.02
CA SER A 247 -4.80 -17.59 11.39
C SER A 247 -3.32 -17.16 11.46
N GLY A 248 -2.50 -17.56 10.48
CA GLY A 248 -1.11 -17.14 10.36
C GLY A 248 -0.93 -15.69 9.90
N LEU A 249 -1.94 -15.09 9.27
CA LEU A 249 -1.94 -13.67 8.87
C LEU A 249 -2.47 -12.74 9.98
N ARG A 250 -2.68 -13.26 11.20
CA ARG A 250 -3.15 -12.46 12.34
C ARG A 250 -2.20 -11.30 12.59
N ALA A 251 -2.77 -10.09 12.74
CA ALA A 251 -2.04 -8.85 13.00
C ALA A 251 -0.94 -8.55 11.94
N THR A 252 -1.09 -9.07 10.72
CA THR A 252 -0.17 -8.79 9.60
C THR A 252 -0.95 -8.07 8.49
N PRO A 253 -0.62 -6.81 8.17
CA PRO A 253 -1.17 -6.11 7.01
C PRO A 253 -0.92 -6.91 5.73
N CYS A 254 -1.95 -7.09 4.93
CA CYS A 254 -1.90 -7.82 3.66
C CYS A 254 -2.69 -7.06 2.60
N VAL A 255 -2.38 -7.30 1.32
CA VAL A 255 -3.25 -6.81 0.24
C VAL A 255 -4.30 -7.85 -0.04
N TRP A 256 -5.55 -7.47 0.14
CA TRP A 256 -6.71 -8.32 -0.11
C TRP A 256 -7.32 -7.93 -1.44
N ILE A 257 -7.56 -8.92 -2.29
CA ILE A 257 -8.07 -8.74 -3.65
C ILE A 257 -9.38 -9.50 -3.75
N GLY A 258 -10.50 -8.77 -3.73
CA GLY A 258 -11.83 -9.36 -3.91
C GLY A 258 -11.96 -10.03 -5.26
N THR A 259 -11.61 -9.33 -6.34
CA THR A 259 -11.72 -9.83 -7.71
C THR A 259 -10.56 -9.34 -8.56
N ASP A 260 -10.16 -10.15 -9.54
CA ASP A 260 -9.17 -9.77 -10.57
C ASP A 260 -9.84 -9.02 -11.75
N ALA A 261 -11.17 -8.87 -11.72
CA ALA A 261 -11.92 -8.17 -12.77
C ALA A 261 -11.59 -6.67 -12.79
N GLN A 262 -11.41 -6.13 -13.99
CA GLN A 262 -11.17 -4.70 -14.18
C GLN A 262 -12.38 -3.87 -13.72
N GLY A 263 -12.12 -2.66 -13.22
CA GLY A 263 -13.15 -1.74 -12.72
C GLY A 263 -13.55 -1.93 -11.25
N TYR A 264 -13.07 -2.98 -10.59
CA TYR A 264 -13.35 -3.24 -9.17
C TYR A 264 -12.18 -2.84 -8.26
N GLY A 265 -11.48 -1.76 -8.59
CA GLY A 265 -10.44 -1.15 -7.75
C GLY A 265 -10.82 -1.07 -6.27
N PRO A 266 -12.03 -0.58 -5.90
CA PRO A 266 -12.53 -0.55 -4.52
C PRO A 266 -12.38 -1.86 -3.71
N LEU A 267 -12.32 -3.03 -4.37
CA LEU A 267 -12.16 -4.36 -3.78
C LEU A 267 -10.70 -4.81 -3.60
N THR A 268 -9.73 -3.95 -3.90
CA THR A 268 -8.33 -4.13 -3.51
C THR A 268 -8.05 -3.26 -2.29
N ILE A 269 -7.69 -3.87 -1.16
CA ILE A 269 -7.49 -3.16 0.10
C ILE A 269 -6.19 -3.63 0.74
N PHE A 270 -5.29 -2.70 1.06
CA PHE A 270 -4.18 -2.98 1.97
C PHE A 270 -4.63 -2.77 3.41
N GLY A 271 -4.61 -3.85 4.19
CA GLY A 271 -4.96 -3.81 5.60
C GLY A 271 -5.11 -5.18 6.22
N PHE A 272 -5.96 -5.30 7.23
CA PHE A 272 -6.10 -6.51 8.03
C PHE A 272 -7.53 -7.04 7.97
N TYR A 273 -7.68 -8.35 8.21
CA TYR A 273 -9.00 -8.90 8.43
C TYR A 273 -9.46 -8.51 9.84
N ARG A 274 -10.66 -7.96 9.96
CA ARG A 274 -11.29 -7.67 11.24
C ARG A 274 -11.82 -8.94 11.88
N ASP A 275 -12.47 -9.77 11.07
CA ASP A 275 -13.02 -11.04 11.48
C ASP A 275 -13.04 -12.02 10.29
N PHE A 276 -12.91 -13.31 10.59
CA PHE A 276 -13.16 -14.38 9.64
C PHE A 276 -13.89 -15.53 10.31
N SER A 277 -14.88 -16.08 9.63
CA SER A 277 -15.61 -17.26 10.09
C SER A 277 -15.70 -18.29 8.97
N LEU A 278 -15.41 -19.54 9.33
CA LEU A 278 -15.46 -20.68 8.42
C LEU A 278 -16.61 -21.61 8.84
N GLU A 279 -17.61 -21.73 7.99
CA GLU A 279 -18.81 -22.53 8.20
C GLU A 279 -18.77 -23.77 7.29
N ILE A 280 -18.88 -24.96 7.89
CA ILE A 280 -18.98 -26.22 7.16
C ILE A 280 -20.45 -26.43 6.78
N ALA A 281 -20.91 -25.71 5.75
CA ALA A 281 -22.30 -25.76 5.31
C ALA A 281 -22.64 -27.04 4.55
N TYR A 282 -21.69 -27.60 3.79
CA TYR A 282 -21.88 -28.81 2.98
C TYR A 282 -20.68 -29.75 3.05
N PRO A 283 -20.83 -31.04 2.67
CA PRO A 283 -19.73 -32.01 2.70
C PRO A 283 -18.55 -31.66 1.77
N LEU A 284 -18.82 -30.98 0.66
CA LEU A 284 -17.80 -30.63 -0.36
C LEU A 284 -17.43 -29.15 -0.32
N VAL A 285 -18.28 -28.30 0.24
CA VAL A 285 -18.06 -26.85 0.25
C VAL A 285 -18.33 -26.27 1.63
N SER A 286 -17.40 -25.43 2.07
CA SER A 286 -17.53 -24.58 3.25
C SER A 286 -17.64 -23.12 2.83
N PHE A 287 -18.32 -22.31 3.64
CA PHE A 287 -18.34 -20.86 3.46
C PHE A 287 -17.28 -20.20 4.32
N CYS A 288 -16.62 -19.17 3.80
CA CYS A 288 -15.77 -18.27 4.56
C CYS A 288 -16.35 -16.86 4.49
N SER A 289 -16.85 -16.33 5.60
CA SER A 289 -17.21 -14.91 5.69
C SER A 289 -16.00 -14.13 6.17
N LEU A 290 -15.64 -13.08 5.43
CA LEU A 290 -14.43 -12.30 5.67
C LEU A 290 -14.77 -10.80 5.66
N GLU A 291 -14.42 -10.11 6.75
CA GLU A 291 -14.47 -8.66 6.84
C GLU A 291 -13.05 -8.08 6.84
N ILE A 292 -12.78 -7.15 5.93
CA ILE A 292 -11.47 -6.51 5.79
C ILE A 292 -11.60 -5.03 6.03
N GLU A 293 -10.64 -4.50 6.76
CA GLU A 293 -10.46 -3.08 7.01
C GLU A 293 -9.07 -2.64 6.53
N GLY A 294 -9.06 -1.54 5.77
CA GLY A 294 -7.85 -0.92 5.26
C GLY A 294 -7.12 -0.14 6.34
N LEU A 295 -5.81 0.00 6.16
CA LEU A 295 -5.02 0.91 6.97
C LEU A 295 -5.26 2.36 6.54
N THR A 296 -5.00 3.28 7.46
CA THR A 296 -5.11 4.74 7.27
C THR A 296 -3.75 5.38 7.28
#